data_AF-A0A821TYS7-F1
#
_entry.id   AF-A0A821TYS7-F1
#
_cell.length_a   1.000
_cell.length_b   1.000
_cell.length_c   1.000
_cell.angle_alpha   90.00
_cell.angle_beta   90.00
_cell.angle_gamma   90.00
#
_symmetry.space_group_name_H-M   'P 1'
#
loop_
_entity.id
_entity.type
_entity.pdbx_description
1 polymer ?
#
loop_
_entity_poly.entity_id
_entity_poly.type
_entity_poly.pdbx_seq_one_letter_code
_entity_poly.pdbx_strand_id
1 'polypeptide(L)'
;MSDEEPPGRRAKSKPQLKPIPVKIFSSNSGRQWTSKEPPKKKVPIANILRQRTGVGRPAVDIQTLKEAFQLLITQEMVLLLVKETNRRAHLLLERWSEENSVEKRQWRDTDLEEMWTFIGLLLLAGVHRAKNETLDELWSMINGRPIFRATMTKN
;
A
#
# COMPACT_ATOMS: atom_id res chain seq x y z
N MET A 1 -39.52 -75.91 -9.23
CA MET A 1 -38.34 -75.02 -9.20
C MET A 1 -38.92 -73.62 -9.20
N SER A 2 -38.99 -73.01 -8.02
CA SER A 2 -39.69 -71.75 -7.79
C SER A 2 -38.64 -70.65 -7.74
N ASP A 3 -38.67 -69.73 -8.71
CA ASP A 3 -37.76 -68.59 -8.76
C ASP A 3 -38.27 -67.49 -7.82
N GLU A 4 -37.51 -67.24 -6.76
CA GLU A 4 -37.78 -66.19 -5.77
C GLU A 4 -36.99 -64.92 -6.17
N GLU A 5 -37.68 -63.86 -6.58
CA GLU A 5 -37.07 -62.56 -6.93
C GLU A 5 -36.49 -61.84 -5.70
N PRO A 6 -35.33 -61.16 -5.80
CA PRO A 6 -34.71 -60.53 -4.64
C PRO A 6 -35.38 -59.19 -4.28
N PRO A 7 -35.43 -58.82 -2.99
CA PRO A 7 -36.11 -57.61 -2.54
C PRO A 7 -35.36 -56.34 -2.96
N GLY A 8 -36.09 -55.42 -3.62
CA GLY A 8 -35.59 -54.12 -4.06
C GLY A 8 -35.13 -53.24 -2.88
N ARG A 9 -33.92 -52.66 -2.99
CA ARG A 9 -33.37 -51.72 -2.00
C ARG A 9 -34.19 -50.43 -1.98
N ARG A 10 -34.93 -50.20 -0.89
CA ARG A 10 -35.65 -48.94 -0.63
C ARG A 10 -34.63 -47.81 -0.39
N ALA A 11 -34.51 -46.90 -1.35
CA ALA A 11 -33.68 -45.70 -1.19
C ALA A 11 -34.22 -44.84 -0.05
N LYS A 12 -33.40 -44.59 0.98
CA LYS A 12 -33.73 -43.67 2.07
C LYS A 12 -33.85 -42.25 1.48
N SER A 13 -35.01 -41.62 1.65
CA SER A 13 -35.21 -40.21 1.26
C SER A 13 -34.27 -39.33 2.08
N LYS A 14 -33.50 -38.47 1.40
CA LYS A 14 -32.64 -37.48 2.07
C LYS A 14 -33.54 -36.53 2.89
N PRO A 15 -33.18 -36.23 4.16
CA PRO A 15 -33.93 -35.27 4.95
C PRO A 15 -33.91 -33.90 4.26
N GLN A 16 -35.09 -33.33 4.02
CA GLN A 16 -35.21 -31.99 3.47
C GLN A 16 -34.76 -30.97 4.52
N LEU A 17 -33.60 -30.35 4.30
CA LEU A 17 -33.16 -29.21 5.09
C LEU A 17 -34.15 -28.05 4.89
N LYS A 18 -34.65 -27.47 5.99
CA LYS A 18 -35.50 -26.29 5.94
C LYS A 18 -34.76 -25.16 5.21
N PRO A 19 -35.38 -24.48 4.23
CA PRO A 19 -34.72 -23.42 3.50
C PRO A 19 -34.34 -22.27 4.46
N ILE A 20 -33.06 -21.87 4.40
CA ILE A 20 -32.56 -20.72 5.16
C ILE A 20 -33.26 -19.45 4.62
N PRO A 21 -33.83 -18.59 5.49
CA PRO A 21 -34.49 -17.38 5.03
C PRO A 21 -33.50 -16.45 4.33
N VAL A 22 -33.86 -15.99 3.13
CA VAL A 22 -33.05 -15.04 2.34
C VAL A 22 -33.17 -13.66 2.97
N LYS A 23 -32.04 -13.09 3.40
CA LYS A 23 -31.95 -11.71 3.90
C LYS A 23 -31.52 -10.79 2.76
N ILE A 24 -32.19 -9.64 2.66
CA ILE A 24 -31.82 -8.56 1.75
C ILE A 24 -31.24 -7.43 2.59
N PHE A 25 -30.06 -6.94 2.20
CA PHE A 25 -29.34 -5.85 2.83
C PHE A 25 -29.25 -4.70 1.83
N SER A 26 -29.42 -3.46 2.27
CA SER A 26 -29.35 -2.28 1.40
C SER A 26 -28.34 -1.26 1.91
N SER A 27 -27.70 -0.57 0.97
CA SER A 27 -26.82 0.58 1.20
C SER A 27 -27.59 1.88 1.01
N ASN A 28 -27.10 2.96 1.62
CA ASN A 28 -27.60 4.33 1.39
C ASN A 28 -27.53 4.75 -0.09
N SER A 29 -26.68 4.10 -0.90
CA SER A 29 -26.60 4.30 -2.36
C SER A 29 -27.66 3.52 -3.16
N GLY A 30 -28.57 2.80 -2.50
CA GLY A 30 -29.58 1.96 -3.15
C GLY A 30 -29.08 0.59 -3.62
N ARG A 31 -27.78 0.28 -3.48
CA ARG A 31 -27.25 -1.07 -3.75
C ARG A 31 -27.83 -2.08 -2.77
N GLN A 32 -28.24 -3.23 -3.28
CA GLN A 32 -28.81 -4.32 -2.49
C GLN A 32 -27.91 -5.57 -2.58
N TRP A 33 -27.74 -6.24 -1.45
CA TRP A 33 -27.09 -7.54 -1.34
C TRP A 33 -28.10 -8.55 -0.81
N THR A 34 -27.95 -9.79 -1.22
CA THR A 34 -28.85 -10.87 -0.80
C THR A 34 -28.01 -12.00 -0.21
N SER A 35 -28.51 -12.65 0.83
CA SER A 35 -27.89 -13.86 1.37
C SER A 35 -28.14 -15.11 0.51
N LYS A 36 -28.89 -14.99 -0.59
CA LYS A 36 -29.10 -16.07 -1.55
C LYS A 36 -27.81 -16.29 -2.33
N GLU A 37 -27.32 -17.52 -2.35
CA GLU A 37 -26.19 -17.89 -3.20
C GLU A 37 -26.52 -17.55 -4.67
N PRO A 38 -25.61 -16.85 -5.38
CA PRO A 38 -25.82 -16.59 -6.78
C PRO A 38 -25.92 -17.93 -7.54
N PRO A 39 -26.85 -18.05 -8.51
CA PRO A 39 -26.99 -19.27 -9.29
C PRO A 39 -25.68 -19.59 -10.00
N LYS A 40 -25.27 -20.86 -9.96
CA LYS A 40 -24.07 -21.35 -10.66
C LYS A 40 -24.25 -21.18 -12.17
N LYS A 41 -23.77 -20.06 -12.72
CA LYS A 41 -23.74 -19.75 -14.15
C LYS A 41 -22.32 -19.89 -14.67
N LYS A 42 -22.16 -20.26 -15.95
CA LYS A 42 -20.86 -20.17 -16.62
C LYS A 42 -20.41 -18.71 -16.62
N VAL A 43 -19.18 -18.46 -16.17
CA VAL A 43 -18.58 -17.12 -16.22
C VAL A 43 -18.38 -16.75 -17.69
N PRO A 44 -18.88 -15.58 -18.16
CA PRO A 44 -18.63 -15.13 -19.52
C PRO A 44 -17.14 -15.08 -19.82
N ILE A 45 -16.73 -15.40 -21.06
CA ILE A 45 -15.30 -15.44 -21.45
C ILE A 45 -14.57 -14.13 -21.13
N ALA A 46 -15.26 -12.98 -21.28
CA ALA A 46 -14.73 -11.66 -20.95
C ALA A 46 -14.42 -11.46 -19.46
N ASN A 47 -15.08 -12.21 -18.56
CA ASN A 47 -14.88 -12.12 -17.11
C ASN A 47 -13.90 -13.18 -16.58
N ILE A 48 -13.34 -14.00 -17.47
CA ILE A 48 -12.30 -14.97 -17.10
C ILE A 48 -10.97 -14.21 -17.08
N LEU A 49 -10.45 -13.95 -15.88
CA LEU A 49 -9.09 -13.44 -15.70
C LEU A 49 -8.09 -14.50 -16.17
N ARG A 50 -7.50 -14.28 -17.35
CA ARG A 50 -6.48 -15.18 -17.93
C ARG A 50 -5.06 -14.86 -17.46
N GLN A 51 -4.85 -13.64 -16.97
CA GLN A 51 -3.58 -13.21 -16.40
C GLN A 51 -3.40 -13.90 -15.04
N ARG A 52 -2.17 -14.35 -14.76
CA ARG A 52 -1.82 -14.81 -13.41
C ARG A 52 -2.00 -13.64 -12.45
N THR A 53 -2.85 -13.83 -11.45
CA THR A 53 -2.97 -12.91 -10.32
C THR A 53 -1.79 -13.10 -9.39
N GLY A 54 -1.28 -12.01 -8.82
CA GLY A 54 -0.13 -12.03 -7.91
C GLY A 54 1.09 -11.30 -8.46
N VAL A 55 2.23 -11.60 -7.86
CA VAL A 55 3.50 -10.90 -8.11
C VAL A 55 3.97 -11.14 -9.54
N GLY A 56 4.19 -10.04 -10.28
CA GLY A 56 4.72 -10.11 -11.64
C GLY A 56 6.17 -10.62 -11.66
N ARG A 57 6.61 -11.20 -12.78
CA ARG A 57 7.94 -11.80 -12.94
C ARG A 57 9.14 -10.98 -12.37
N PRO A 58 9.26 -9.65 -12.59
CA PRO A 58 10.41 -8.91 -12.06
C PRO A 58 10.47 -8.83 -10.52
N ALA A 59 9.38 -9.19 -9.85
CA ALA A 59 9.24 -9.13 -8.40
C ALA A 59 9.23 -10.52 -7.74
N VAL A 60 9.35 -11.60 -8.52
CA VAL A 60 9.28 -12.99 -8.02
C VAL A 60 10.48 -13.36 -7.16
N ASP A 61 11.67 -12.86 -7.51
CA ASP A 61 12.93 -13.27 -6.88
C ASP A 61 13.34 -12.37 -5.71
N ILE A 62 12.54 -11.36 -5.37
CA ILE A 62 12.83 -10.39 -4.31
C ILE A 62 12.79 -11.07 -2.94
N GLN A 63 13.86 -10.88 -2.16
CA GLN A 63 14.00 -11.49 -0.83
C GLN A 63 13.93 -10.46 0.30
N THR A 64 14.18 -9.19 0.00
CA THR A 64 14.25 -8.15 1.03
C THR A 64 13.14 -7.13 0.90
N LEU A 65 12.72 -6.56 2.04
CA LEU A 65 11.77 -5.44 2.07
C LEU A 65 12.30 -4.23 1.29
N LYS A 66 13.62 -3.99 1.35
CA LYS A 66 14.28 -2.90 0.64
C LYS A 66 14.11 -3.05 -0.88
N GLU A 67 14.43 -4.22 -1.43
CA GLU A 67 14.26 -4.53 -2.85
C GLU A 67 12.78 -4.40 -3.27
N ALA A 68 11.85 -4.91 -2.44
CA ALA A 68 10.43 -4.78 -2.71
C ALA A 68 9.98 -3.32 -2.78
N PHE A 69 10.50 -2.48 -1.87
CA PHE A 69 10.22 -1.04 -1.86
C PHE A 69 10.83 -0.32 -3.06
N GLN A 70 12.02 -0.73 -3.50
CA GLN A 70 12.70 -0.17 -4.67
C GLN A 70 11.99 -0.46 -6.01
N LEU A 71 11.04 -1.39 -6.04
CA LEU A 71 10.14 -1.54 -7.19
C LEU A 71 9.12 -0.41 -7.32
N LEU A 72 8.75 0.22 -6.20
CA LEU A 72 7.77 1.31 -6.18
C LEU A 72 8.45 2.66 -6.42
N ILE A 73 9.60 2.85 -5.79
CA ILE A 73 10.45 4.03 -5.95
C ILE A 73 11.78 3.54 -6.47
N THR A 74 12.04 3.75 -7.76
CA THR A 74 13.28 3.23 -8.36
C THR A 74 14.47 4.12 -8.05
N GLN A 75 15.68 3.59 -8.19
CA GLN A 75 16.90 4.36 -7.98
C GLN A 75 16.98 5.58 -8.91
N GLU A 76 16.51 5.45 -10.16
CA GLU A 76 16.46 6.54 -11.14
C GLU A 76 15.53 7.66 -10.69
N MET A 77 14.39 7.32 -10.07
CA MET A 77 13.49 8.32 -9.49
C MET A 77 14.19 9.10 -8.38
N VAL A 78 14.89 8.40 -7.47
CA VAL A 78 15.60 9.06 -6.36
C VAL A 78 16.76 9.92 -6.87
N LEU A 79 17.50 9.46 -7.88
CA LEU A 79 18.54 10.26 -8.53
C LEU A 79 17.97 11.53 -9.18
N LEU A 80 16.79 11.43 -9.80
CA LEU A 80 16.10 12.60 -10.34
C LEU A 80 15.69 13.58 -9.24
N LEU A 81 15.18 13.08 -8.11
CA LEU A 81 14.84 13.91 -6.95
C LEU A 81 16.07 14.64 -6.40
N VAL A 82 17.19 13.93 -6.22
CA VAL A 82 18.46 14.53 -5.78
C VAL A 82 18.89 15.65 -6.72
N LYS A 83 18.90 15.39 -8.02
CA LYS A 83 19.27 16.37 -9.05
C LYS A 83 18.41 17.62 -8.98
N GLU A 84 17.09 17.46 -8.96
CA GLU A 84 16.17 18.60 -8.96
C GLU A 84 16.15 19.36 -7.63
N THR A 85 16.33 18.68 -6.50
CA THR A 85 16.45 19.30 -5.18
C THR A 85 17.69 20.20 -5.11
N ASN A 86 18.86 19.69 -5.49
CA ASN A 86 20.09 20.49 -5.48
C ASN A 86 20.02 21.65 -6.47
N ARG A 87 19.52 21.41 -7.69
CA ARG A 87 19.27 22.48 -8.67
C ARG A 87 18.38 23.58 -8.09
N ARG A 88 17.28 23.20 -7.43
CA ARG A 88 16.35 24.16 -6.82
C ARG A 88 16.99 24.92 -5.66
N ALA A 89 17.79 24.24 -4.83
CA ALA A 89 18.49 24.84 -3.70
C ALA A 89 19.49 25.90 -4.15
N HIS A 90 20.32 25.62 -5.15
CA HIS A 90 21.25 26.61 -5.71
C HIS A 90 20.52 27.84 -6.27
N LEU A 91 19.44 27.64 -7.02
CA LEU A 91 18.63 28.76 -7.54
C LEU A 91 18.04 29.65 -6.43
N LEU A 92 17.69 29.05 -5.28
CA LEU A 92 17.22 29.81 -4.13
C LEU A 92 18.35 30.56 -3.43
N LEU A 93 19.54 29.96 -3.33
CA LEU A 93 20.71 30.60 -2.75
C LEU A 93 21.19 31.77 -3.59
N GLU A 94 21.24 31.64 -4.91
CA GLU A 94 21.59 32.73 -5.82
C GLU A 94 20.66 33.92 -5.62
N ARG A 95 19.34 33.68 -5.69
CA ARG A 95 18.33 34.72 -5.45
C ARG A 95 18.46 35.34 -4.06
N TRP A 96 18.66 34.51 -3.03
CA TRP A 96 18.82 35.01 -1.66
C TRP A 96 20.06 35.90 -1.53
N SER A 97 21.17 35.51 -2.16
CA SER A 97 22.42 36.27 -2.14
C SER A 97 22.31 37.60 -2.89
N GLU A 98 21.46 37.71 -3.91
CA GLU A 98 21.16 38.96 -4.59
C GLU A 98 20.37 39.93 -3.67
N GLU A 99 19.43 39.39 -2.89
CA GLU A 99 18.57 40.17 -1.99
C GLU A 99 19.24 40.51 -0.64
N ASN A 100 20.18 39.69 -0.16
CA ASN A 100 20.76 39.78 1.17
C ASN A 100 22.29 39.68 1.14
N SER A 101 22.96 40.84 0.98
CA SER A 101 24.43 40.92 0.90
C SER A 101 25.17 40.66 2.22
N VAL A 102 24.45 40.69 3.35
CA VAL A 102 25.04 40.62 4.71
C VAL A 102 25.11 39.18 5.24
N GLU A 103 24.14 38.32 4.92
CA GLU A 103 24.08 36.95 5.43
C GLU A 103 24.02 35.93 4.28
N LYS A 104 25.14 35.24 4.06
CA LYS A 104 25.23 34.17 3.07
C LYS A 104 24.74 32.86 3.67
N ARG A 105 23.63 32.34 3.15
CA ARG A 105 23.19 30.98 3.42
C ARG A 105 24.05 29.97 2.64
N GLN A 106 24.24 28.80 3.22
CA GLN A 106 24.94 27.69 2.58
C GLN A 106 24.00 26.50 2.47
N TRP A 107 24.07 25.79 1.35
CA TRP A 107 23.40 24.52 1.11
C TRP A 107 24.47 23.48 0.88
N ARG A 108 24.33 22.35 1.57
CA ARG A 108 25.09 21.15 1.24
C ARG A 108 24.21 20.31 0.31
N ASP A 109 24.77 19.94 -0.83
CA ASP A 109 24.08 19.11 -1.79
C ASP A 109 23.60 17.82 -1.13
N THR A 110 22.33 17.51 -1.35
CA THR A 110 21.72 16.27 -0.93
C THR A 110 22.29 15.12 -1.76
N ASP A 111 22.68 14.04 -1.10
CA ASP A 111 23.12 12.83 -1.78
C ASP A 111 22.00 11.78 -1.92
N LEU A 112 22.32 10.66 -2.57
CA LEU A 112 21.39 9.56 -2.79
C LEU A 112 20.96 8.91 -1.46
N GLU A 113 21.88 8.76 -0.51
CA GLU A 113 21.63 8.10 0.77
C GLU A 113 20.76 8.97 1.69
N GLU A 114 21.03 10.27 1.74
CA GLU A 114 20.23 11.27 2.43
C GLU A 114 18.80 11.32 1.87
N MET A 115 18.63 11.24 0.55
CA MET A 115 17.29 11.22 -0.04
C MET A 115 16.52 9.94 0.31
N TRP A 116 17.18 8.76 0.29
CA TRP A 116 16.58 7.52 0.77
C TRP A 116 16.22 7.58 2.25
N THR A 117 17.10 8.18 3.05
CA THR A 117 16.93 8.39 4.48
C THR A 117 15.73 9.29 4.76
N PHE A 118 15.59 10.38 4.01
CA PHE A 118 14.45 11.29 4.07
C PHE A 118 13.13 10.59 3.69
N ILE A 119 13.11 9.79 2.61
CA ILE A 119 11.92 8.99 2.23
C ILE A 119 11.55 8.01 3.34
N GLY A 120 12.52 7.32 3.93
CA GLY A 120 12.31 6.43 5.08
C GLY A 120 11.72 7.15 6.29
N LEU A 121 12.19 8.37 6.55
CA LEU A 121 11.70 9.22 7.63
C LEU A 121 10.23 9.63 7.41
N LEU A 122 9.84 9.92 6.17
CA LEU A 122 8.44 10.21 5.81
C LEU A 122 7.53 8.99 6.00
N LEU A 123 8.00 7.80 5.64
CA LEU A 123 7.25 6.56 5.90
C LEU A 123 7.04 6.36 7.40
N LEU A 124 8.07 6.61 8.21
CA LEU A 124 8.00 6.50 9.65
C LEU A 124 7.03 7.51 10.27
N ALA A 125 7.00 8.75 9.76
CA ALA A 125 5.99 9.74 10.14
C ALA A 125 4.56 9.23 9.86
N GLY A 126 4.36 8.57 8.72
CA GLY A 126 3.10 7.91 8.36
C GLY A 126 2.71 6.79 9.33
N VAL A 127 3.67 5.92 9.71
CA VAL A 127 3.47 4.84 10.70
C VAL A 127 3.01 5.41 12.04
N HIS A 128 3.60 6.53 12.45
CA HIS A 128 3.24 7.22 13.68
C HIS A 128 1.98 8.08 13.59
N ARG A 129 1.36 8.18 12.40
CA ARG A 129 0.20 9.05 12.14
C ARG A 129 0.46 10.51 12.50
N ALA A 130 1.70 10.95 12.35
CA ALA A 130 2.18 12.27 12.76
C ALA A 130 1.74 13.42 11.84
N LYS A 131 0.65 13.25 11.08
CA LYS A 131 0.14 14.23 10.12
C LYS A 131 -0.18 15.58 10.78
N ASN A 132 -0.67 15.54 12.02
CA ASN A 132 -1.08 16.72 12.78
C ASN A 132 -0.04 17.13 13.83
N GLU A 133 1.13 16.48 13.86
CA GLU A 133 2.23 16.85 14.75
C GLU A 133 3.08 17.91 14.05
N THR A 134 3.51 18.93 14.80
CA THR A 134 4.43 19.94 14.29
C THR A 134 5.85 19.38 14.18
N LEU A 135 6.70 20.01 13.35
CA LEU A 135 8.12 19.64 13.28
C LEU A 135 8.81 19.80 14.65
N ASP A 136 8.40 20.80 15.43
CA ASP A 136 8.90 21.02 16.80
C ASP A 136 8.56 19.86 17.74
N GLU A 137 7.36 19.31 17.64
CA GLU A 137 6.95 18.15 18.44
C GLU A 137 7.70 16.89 17.99
N LEU A 138 7.77 16.64 16.68
CA LEU A 138 8.46 15.48 16.12
C LEU A 138 9.95 15.43 16.49
N TRP A 139 10.63 16.58 16.49
CA TRP A 139 12.05 16.73 16.85
C TRP A 139 12.29 17.14 18.31
N SER A 140 11.24 17.21 19.14
CA SER A 140 11.38 17.58 20.55
C SER A 140 12.24 16.58 21.32
N MET A 141 13.09 17.08 22.22
CA MET A 141 13.86 16.21 23.12
C MET A 141 13.00 15.51 24.17
N ILE A 142 11.85 16.12 24.52
CA ILE A 142 11.02 15.68 25.64
C ILE A 142 9.87 14.80 25.12
N ASN A 143 9.17 15.31 24.11
CA ASN A 143 7.94 14.68 23.59
C ASN A 143 8.13 14.05 22.21
N GLY A 144 9.26 14.31 21.57
CA GLY A 144 9.54 13.85 20.22
C GLY A 144 10.06 12.43 20.19
N ARG A 145 10.15 11.90 18.98
CA ARG A 145 10.56 10.52 18.74
C ARG A 145 12.06 10.52 18.46
N PRO A 146 12.91 9.88 19.31
CA PRO A 146 14.37 10.00 19.20
C PRO A 146 14.93 9.64 17.82
N ILE A 147 14.28 8.70 17.12
CA ILE A 147 14.65 8.25 15.78
C ILE A 147 14.65 9.38 14.74
N PHE A 148 13.75 10.37 14.83
CA PHE A 148 13.71 11.47 13.85
C PHE A 148 14.97 12.33 13.92
N ARG A 149 15.31 12.78 15.12
CA ARG A 149 16.53 13.57 15.39
C ARG A 149 17.81 12.76 15.18
N ALA A 150 17.78 11.46 15.47
CA ALA A 150 18.92 10.58 15.22
C ALA A 150 19.19 10.38 13.72
N THR A 151 18.16 10.57 12.88
CA THR A 151 18.22 10.36 11.44
C THR A 151 18.62 11.64 10.69
N MET A 152 17.96 12.76 10.97
CA MET A 152 18.28 14.07 10.38
C MET A 152 18.06 15.19 11.40
N THR A 153 18.84 16.27 11.32
CA THR A 153 18.62 17.47 12.13
C THR A 153 17.38 18.24 11.65
N LYS A 154 16.81 19.08 12.51
CA LYS A 154 15.65 19.91 12.15
C LYS A 154 16.04 21.04 11.19
N ASN A 155 17.24 21.61 11.37
CA ASN A 155 17.79 22.74 10.64
C ASN A 155 19.27 22.48 10.32
#